data_AF-A0A3D0WZG8-F1
#
_entry.id   AF-A0A3D0WZG8-F1
#
_cell.length_a   1.000
_cell.length_b   1.000
_cell.length_c   1.000
_cell.angle_alpha   90.00
_cell.angle_beta   90.00
_cell.angle_gamma   90.00
#
_symmetry.space_group_name_H-M   'P 1'
#
loop_
_entity.id
_entity.type
_entity.pdbx_description
1 polymer ?
#
loop_
_entity_poly.entity_id
_entity_poly.type
_entity_poly.pdbx_seq_one_letter_code
_entity_poly.pdbx_strand_id
1 'polypeptide(L)'
;MSERKGAFLLGLVLFLAMFLIPFLALTGGAAAKRPSSPQPGSAARLPAANGKQFRILDAKTGQVLSVDDRTFLRGAVAAEMSPLAGQEALKAQAVACYTYYSRLRENRSGKPDASLKGADFSAEPENWHTYVPEAQMRQRWGKNFDAWYKNLSAAADAVSGQVLTC
;
A
#
# COMPACT_ATOMS: atom_id res chain seq x y z
N MET A 1 -16.40 48.45 -8.75
CA MET A 1 -14.94 48.49 -8.43
C MET A 1 -14.55 47.79 -7.12
N SER A 2 -15.48 47.48 -6.20
CA SER A 2 -15.16 46.79 -4.93
C SER A 2 -14.88 45.28 -5.09
N GLU A 3 -15.68 44.59 -5.90
CA GLU A 3 -15.62 43.13 -6.13
C GLU A 3 -14.24 42.65 -6.63
N ARG A 4 -13.65 43.36 -7.60
CA ARG A 4 -12.31 43.04 -8.12
C ARG A 4 -11.21 43.18 -7.07
N LYS A 5 -11.36 44.09 -6.10
CA LYS A 5 -10.40 44.29 -5.01
C LYS A 5 -10.50 43.15 -3.99
N GLY A 6 -11.70 42.65 -3.71
CA GLY A 6 -11.93 41.49 -2.85
C GLY A 6 -11.34 40.21 -3.41
N ALA A 7 -11.54 39.94 -4.71
CA ALA A 7 -10.93 38.79 -5.39
C ALA A 7 -9.40 38.89 -5.44
N PHE A 8 -8.85 40.09 -5.62
CA PHE A 8 -7.40 40.32 -5.60
C PHE A 8 -6.82 40.13 -4.19
N LEU A 9 -7.53 40.59 -3.15
CA LEU A 9 -7.11 40.44 -1.75
C LEU A 9 -7.15 38.97 -1.31
N LEU A 10 -8.20 38.24 -1.69
CA LEU A 10 -8.32 36.81 -1.44
C LEU A 10 -7.22 36.03 -2.16
N GLY A 11 -6.95 36.35 -3.43
CA GLY A 11 -5.87 35.74 -4.21
C GLY A 11 -4.49 35.99 -3.60
N LEU A 12 -4.23 37.21 -3.11
CA LEU A 12 -2.98 37.55 -2.44
C LEU A 12 -2.80 36.77 -1.13
N VAL A 13 -3.86 36.63 -0.33
CA VAL A 13 -3.84 35.86 0.93
C VAL A 13 -3.56 34.37 0.67
N LEU A 14 -4.22 33.78 -0.33
CA LEU A 14 -4.00 32.37 -0.69
C LEU A 14 -2.59 32.13 -1.24
N PHE A 15 -2.06 33.06 -2.05
CA PHE A 15 -0.69 32.99 -2.56
C PHE A 15 0.35 33.06 -1.44
N LEU A 16 0.16 33.95 -0.45
CA LEU A 16 1.06 34.06 0.71
C LEU A 16 1.00 32.81 1.61
N ALA A 17 -0.18 32.24 1.81
CA ALA A 17 -0.34 31.01 2.59
C ALA A 17 0.39 29.81 1.94
N MET A 18 0.31 29.69 0.61
CA MET A 18 0.96 28.59 -0.11
C MET A 18 2.49 28.61 -0.01
N PHE A 19 3.09 29.80 0.17
CA PHE A 19 4.53 29.97 0.37
C PHE A 19 4.97 29.89 1.85
N LEU A 20 4.15 30.27 2.83
CA LEU A 20 4.52 30.21 4.25
C LEU A 20 4.36 28.82 4.88
N ILE A 21 3.37 28.03 4.45
CA ILE A 21 3.10 26.70 5.02
C ILE A 21 4.28 25.72 4.87
N PRO A 22 5.01 25.68 3.74
CA PRO A 22 6.20 24.83 3.59
C PRO A 22 7.34 25.20 4.55
N PHE A 23 7.47 26.49 4.91
CA PHE A 23 8.54 26.96 5.80
C PHE A 23 8.30 26.63 7.27
N LEU A 24 7.04 26.55 7.72
CA LEU A 24 6.71 26.09 9.07
C LEU A 24 6.95 24.58 9.27
N ALA A 25 6.95 23.79 8.20
CA ALA A 25 7.21 22.35 8.27
C ALA A 25 8.71 22.00 8.41
N LEU A 26 9.63 22.95 8.16
CA LEU A 26 11.08 22.70 8.18
C LEU A 26 11.80 23.05 9.48
N THR A 27 11.16 23.67 10.48
CA THR A 27 11.86 24.18 11.69
C THR A 27 11.44 23.52 13.02
N GLY A 28 10.57 22.52 13.01
CA GLY A 28 10.08 21.84 14.22
C GLY A 28 10.90 20.62 14.64
N GLY A 29 12.16 20.80 15.04
CA GLY A 29 13.01 19.71 15.55
C GLY A 29 13.66 20.05 16.89
N ALA A 30 13.15 19.48 17.99
CA ALA A 30 13.89 19.37 19.25
C ALA A 30 13.46 18.12 20.07
N ALA A 31 14.37 17.14 20.05
CA ALA A 31 14.82 16.22 21.10
C ALA A 31 13.82 15.46 22.02
N ALA A 32 13.74 14.16 21.71
CA ALA A 32 14.14 13.02 22.55
C ALA A 32 13.45 12.74 23.90
N LYS A 33 12.77 11.59 23.95
CA LYS A 33 12.94 10.61 25.03
C LYS A 33 12.88 9.17 24.49
N ARG A 34 13.98 8.44 24.67
CA ARG A 34 14.05 6.97 24.78
C ARG A 34 14.76 6.68 26.12
N PRO A 35 14.68 5.48 26.72
CA PRO A 35 14.23 4.21 26.13
C PRO A 35 13.29 3.37 27.01
N SER A 36 12.69 2.33 26.42
CA SER A 36 12.57 1.03 27.07
C SER A 36 12.66 -0.07 26.00
N SER A 37 13.43 -1.10 26.32
CA SER A 37 13.87 -2.18 25.43
C SER A 37 12.71 -3.04 24.92
N PRO A 38 12.75 -3.57 23.68
CA PRO A 38 11.73 -4.48 23.19
C PRO A 38 12.00 -5.90 23.69
N GLN A 39 11.02 -6.50 24.37
CA GLN A 39 10.87 -7.95 24.40
C GLN A 39 10.49 -8.45 22.99
N PRO A 40 10.96 -9.65 22.58
CA PRO A 40 10.51 -10.28 21.34
C PRO A 40 9.08 -10.82 21.54
N GLY A 41 8.09 -9.95 21.31
CA GLY A 41 6.67 -10.28 21.35
C GLY A 41 6.15 -10.60 19.95
N SER A 42 6.11 -11.90 19.63
CA SER A 42 5.26 -12.56 18.64
C SER A 42 4.78 -11.71 17.45
N ALA A 43 5.52 -11.80 16.34
CA ALA A 43 4.92 -11.53 15.03
C ALA A 43 3.61 -12.33 14.95
N ALA A 44 2.49 -11.68 14.63
CA ALA A 44 1.24 -12.35 14.37
C ALA A 44 1.45 -13.28 13.16
N ARG A 45 1.87 -14.51 13.44
CA ARG A 45 2.15 -15.54 12.45
C ARG A 45 0.81 -16.09 12.04
N LEU A 46 0.24 -15.50 10.99
CA LEU A 46 -0.79 -16.17 10.20
C LEU A 46 -0.26 -17.58 9.84
N PRO A 47 -1.09 -18.63 9.93
CA PRO A 47 -0.65 -20.00 9.77
C PRO A 47 0.09 -20.14 8.43
N ALA A 48 1.32 -20.65 8.50
CA ALA A 48 2.15 -20.89 7.33
C ALA A 48 1.50 -21.99 6.49
N ALA A 49 0.71 -21.60 5.49
CA ALA A 49 0.40 -22.48 4.39
C ALA A 49 1.72 -22.80 3.67
N ASN A 50 1.95 -24.07 3.31
CA ASN A 50 3.13 -24.56 2.58
C ASN A 50 3.23 -24.00 1.12
N GLY A 51 2.99 -22.70 0.93
CA GLY A 51 2.94 -22.01 -0.36
C GLY A 51 3.94 -20.85 -0.44
N LYS A 52 4.11 -20.33 -1.65
CA LYS A 52 4.91 -19.11 -1.90
C LYS A 52 4.29 -17.92 -1.16
N GLN A 53 5.15 -17.07 -0.62
CA GLN A 53 4.79 -15.87 0.13
C GLN A 53 5.58 -14.67 -0.37
N PHE A 54 5.04 -13.48 -0.17
CA PHE A 54 5.70 -12.21 -0.35
C PHE A 54 6.09 -11.63 1.00
N ARG A 55 7.34 -11.17 1.10
CA ARG A 55 7.83 -10.38 2.22
C ARG A 55 7.74 -8.91 1.84
N ILE A 56 6.95 -8.14 2.56
CA ILE A 56 6.60 -6.75 2.21
C ILE A 56 7.05 -5.85 3.35
N LEU A 57 7.95 -4.91 3.06
CA LEU A 57 8.32 -3.87 4.01
C LEU A 57 7.20 -2.82 4.04
N ASP A 58 6.58 -2.61 5.19
CA ASP A 58 5.76 -1.42 5.42
C ASP A 58 6.71 -0.23 5.62
N ALA A 59 6.70 0.70 4.68
CA ALA A 59 7.61 1.85 4.69
C ALA A 59 7.41 2.75 5.91
N LYS A 60 6.18 2.82 6.45
CA LYS A 60 5.84 3.69 7.57
C LYS A 60 6.23 3.07 8.90
N THR A 61 5.90 1.79 9.11
CA THR A 61 6.17 1.10 10.40
C THR A 61 7.56 0.45 10.44
N GLY A 62 8.16 0.22 9.27
CA GLY A 62 9.44 -0.46 9.12
C GLY A 62 9.37 -1.98 9.38
N GLN A 63 8.17 -2.54 9.52
CA GLN A 63 7.93 -3.96 9.75
C GLN A 63 7.88 -4.73 8.43
N VAL A 64 8.39 -5.97 8.43
CA VAL A 64 8.29 -6.87 7.28
C VAL A 64 7.10 -7.81 7.49
N LEU A 65 6.09 -7.65 6.64
CA LEU A 65 4.90 -8.50 6.59
C LEU A 65 5.20 -9.72 5.73
N SER A 66 4.76 -10.90 6.17
CA SER A 66 4.79 -12.12 5.36
C SER A 66 3.37 -12.47 4.95
N VAL A 67 3.09 -12.42 3.65
CA VAL A 67 1.73 -12.57 3.10
C VAL A 67 1.74 -13.66 2.04
N ASP A 68 0.81 -14.61 2.08
CA ASP A 68 0.72 -15.64 1.04
C ASP A 68 0.30 -15.05 -0.31
N ASP A 69 0.65 -15.71 -1.40
CA ASP A 69 0.42 -15.21 -2.77
C ASP A 69 -1.04 -14.82 -3.05
N ARG A 70 -2.04 -15.55 -2.51
CA ARG A 70 -3.46 -15.26 -2.77
C ARG A 70 -3.93 -14.04 -1.99
N THR A 71 -3.60 -13.96 -0.71
CA THR A 71 -3.91 -12.78 0.12
C THR A 71 -3.22 -11.54 -0.44
N PHE A 72 -1.96 -11.67 -0.86
CA PHE A 72 -1.24 -10.59 -1.49
C PHE A 72 -1.95 -10.09 -2.75
N LEU A 73 -2.34 -11.00 -3.64
CA LEU A 73 -2.95 -10.64 -4.92
C LEU A 73 -4.24 -9.84 -4.73
N ARG A 74 -5.11 -10.25 -3.81
CA ARG A 74 -6.34 -9.50 -3.47
C ARG A 74 -6.01 -8.13 -2.90
N GLY A 75 -5.01 -8.05 -2.02
CA GLY A 75 -4.53 -6.78 -1.45
C GLY A 75 -3.93 -5.83 -2.48
N ALA A 76 -3.15 -6.34 -3.43
CA ALA A 76 -2.54 -5.55 -4.48
C ALA A 76 -3.58 -5.03 -5.46
N VAL A 77 -4.52 -5.86 -5.91
CA VAL A 77 -5.59 -5.42 -6.82
C VAL A 77 -6.47 -4.36 -6.15
N ALA A 78 -6.75 -4.49 -4.86
CA ALA A 78 -7.55 -3.50 -4.12
C ALA A 78 -6.84 -2.15 -3.95
N ALA A 79 -5.51 -2.15 -3.91
CA ALA A 79 -4.69 -0.94 -3.89
C ALA A 79 -4.67 -0.23 -5.25
N GLU A 80 -4.66 -1.00 -6.34
CA GLU A 80 -4.45 -0.46 -7.69
C GLU A 80 -5.74 -0.15 -8.47
N MET A 81 -6.82 -0.90 -8.22
CA MET A 81 -8.04 -0.76 -9.02
C MET A 81 -9.32 -0.81 -8.19
N SER A 82 -10.31 -0.01 -8.61
CA SER A 82 -11.63 0.02 -7.99
C SER A 82 -12.29 -1.37 -8.01
N PRO A 83 -12.89 -1.83 -6.89
CA PRO A 83 -13.60 -3.11 -6.86
C PRO A 83 -14.91 -3.08 -7.67
N LEU A 84 -15.31 -1.93 -8.19
CA LEU A 84 -16.46 -1.77 -9.10
C LEU A 84 -16.11 -2.00 -10.57
N ALA A 85 -14.82 -2.18 -10.89
CA ALA A 85 -14.40 -2.50 -12.25
C ALA A 85 -14.97 -3.83 -12.73
N GLY A 86 -15.08 -3.99 -14.05
CA GLY A 86 -15.52 -5.23 -14.68
C GLY A 86 -14.58 -6.40 -14.38
N GLN A 87 -15.12 -7.62 -14.43
CA GLN A 87 -14.37 -8.84 -14.10
C GLN A 87 -13.09 -9.02 -14.92
N GLU A 88 -13.14 -8.80 -16.23
CA GLU A 88 -11.95 -8.96 -17.09
C GLU A 88 -10.87 -7.90 -16.80
N ALA A 89 -11.27 -6.69 -16.40
CA ALA A 89 -10.31 -5.67 -15.96
C ALA A 89 -9.65 -6.07 -14.64
N LEU A 90 -10.41 -6.61 -13.69
CA LEU A 90 -9.89 -7.08 -12.41
C LEU A 90 -8.93 -8.26 -12.59
N LYS A 91 -9.25 -9.19 -13.50
CA LYS A 91 -8.36 -10.29 -13.88
C LYS A 91 -7.08 -9.79 -14.52
N ALA A 92 -7.17 -8.89 -15.51
CA ALA A 92 -6.00 -8.32 -16.16
C ALA A 92 -5.07 -7.63 -15.15
N GLN A 93 -5.64 -6.85 -14.22
CA GLN A 93 -4.88 -6.21 -13.14
C GLN A 93 -4.24 -7.23 -12.21
N ALA A 94 -4.97 -8.28 -11.83
CA ALA A 94 -4.42 -9.36 -11.00
C ALA A 94 -3.20 -10.02 -11.68
N VAL A 95 -3.30 -10.38 -12.96
CA VAL A 95 -2.16 -10.97 -13.70
C VAL A 95 -0.99 -9.98 -13.77
N ALA A 96 -1.26 -8.70 -14.03
CA ALA A 96 -0.22 -7.67 -14.07
C ALA A 96 0.50 -7.51 -12.71
N CYS A 97 -0.26 -7.38 -11.61
CA CYS A 97 0.29 -7.32 -10.25
C CYS A 97 1.12 -8.57 -9.95
N TYR A 98 0.58 -9.77 -10.16
CA TYR A 98 1.27 -11.01 -9.82
C TYR A 98 2.57 -11.19 -10.63
N THR A 99 2.55 -10.81 -11.90
CA THR A 99 3.74 -10.80 -12.77
C THR A 99 4.83 -9.90 -12.19
N TYR A 100 4.49 -8.64 -11.92
CA TYR A 100 5.46 -7.64 -11.48
C TYR A 100 6.09 -8.00 -10.12
N TYR A 101 5.25 -8.32 -9.14
CA TYR A 101 5.74 -8.58 -7.79
C TYR A 101 6.46 -9.93 -7.67
N SER A 102 6.07 -10.94 -8.45
CA SER A 102 6.83 -12.19 -8.56
C SER A 102 8.22 -11.95 -9.13
N ARG A 103 8.34 -11.10 -10.16
CA ARG A 103 9.63 -10.71 -10.73
C ARG A 103 10.51 -9.95 -9.73
N LEU A 104 9.92 -9.07 -8.92
CA LEU A 104 10.64 -8.40 -7.84
C LEU A 104 11.20 -9.40 -6.81
N ARG A 105 10.37 -10.34 -6.34
CA ARG A 105 10.78 -11.41 -5.42
C ARG A 105 11.94 -12.25 -5.95
N GLU A 106 11.87 -12.65 -7.22
CA GLU A 106 12.95 -13.38 -7.90
C GLU A 106 14.25 -12.55 -7.96
N ASN A 107 14.15 -11.28 -8.38
CA ASN A 107 15.29 -10.39 -8.49
C ASN A 107 15.96 -10.15 -7.11
N ARG A 108 15.18 -10.00 -6.04
CA ARG A 108 15.72 -9.81 -4.68
C ARG A 108 16.37 -11.05 -4.11
N SER A 109 15.89 -12.25 -4.50
CA SER A 109 16.53 -13.50 -4.10
C SER A 109 17.95 -13.62 -4.66
N GLY A 110 18.22 -13.09 -5.85
CA GLY A 110 19.56 -13.03 -6.45
C GLY A 110 20.39 -11.80 -6.07
N LYS A 111 19.76 -10.70 -5.64
CA LYS A 111 20.40 -9.42 -5.30
C LYS A 111 19.73 -8.77 -4.08
N PRO A 112 20.12 -9.17 -2.86
CA PRO A 112 19.56 -8.63 -1.63
C PRO A 112 19.79 -7.13 -1.52
N ASP A 113 18.79 -6.40 -1.01
CA ASP A 113 18.85 -4.97 -0.77
C ASP A 113 18.69 -4.69 0.72
N ALA A 114 19.74 -4.14 1.32
CA ALA A 114 19.76 -3.87 2.76
C ALA A 114 18.67 -2.89 3.19
N SER A 115 18.26 -1.96 2.30
CA SER A 115 17.21 -0.98 2.60
C SER A 115 15.83 -1.64 2.79
N LEU A 116 15.61 -2.81 2.17
CA LEU A 116 14.37 -3.57 2.26
C LEU A 116 14.31 -4.47 3.50
N LYS A 117 15.36 -4.53 4.32
CA LYS A 117 15.38 -5.33 5.57
C LYS A 117 14.99 -6.81 5.37
N GLY A 118 15.37 -7.38 4.23
CA GLY A 118 15.03 -8.76 3.87
C GLY A 118 13.63 -8.96 3.26
N ALA A 119 12.90 -7.87 2.98
CA ALA A 119 11.69 -7.90 2.17
C ALA A 119 11.99 -7.98 0.66
N ASP A 120 10.98 -8.40 -0.09
CA ASP A 120 11.03 -8.48 -1.56
C ASP A 120 10.77 -7.10 -2.20
N PHE A 121 9.95 -6.27 -1.56
CA PHE A 121 9.65 -4.88 -1.93
C PHE A 121 9.04 -4.11 -0.76
N SER A 122 8.81 -2.81 -0.96
CA SER A 122 8.16 -1.92 0.03
C SER A 122 6.75 -1.53 -0.40
N ALA A 123 5.87 -1.28 0.57
CA ALA A 123 4.50 -0.81 0.38
C ALA A 123 4.15 0.26 1.43
N GLU A 124 3.06 0.99 1.19
CA GLU A 124 2.47 1.90 2.17
C GLU A 124 0.99 1.53 2.39
N PRO A 125 0.72 0.51 3.24
CA PRO A 125 -0.64 -0.01 3.44
C PRO A 125 -1.68 1.06 3.78
N GLU A 126 -1.35 1.94 4.72
CA GLU A 126 -2.26 3.01 5.15
C GLU A 126 -2.65 3.97 4.01
N ASN A 127 -1.73 4.20 3.07
CA ASN A 127 -1.95 5.05 1.91
C ASN A 127 -2.54 4.27 0.72
N TRP A 128 -2.77 2.95 0.88
CA TRP A 128 -3.24 2.06 -0.18
C TRP A 128 -2.31 2.00 -1.39
N HIS A 129 -1.00 2.13 -1.18
CA HIS A 129 0.00 1.96 -2.23
C HIS A 129 0.54 0.53 -2.20
N THR A 130 0.61 -0.13 -3.37
CA THR A 130 1.19 -1.46 -3.59
C THR A 130 0.39 -2.62 -2.99
N TYR A 131 0.00 -2.54 -1.72
CA TYR A 131 -0.69 -3.62 -1.01
C TYR A 131 -1.49 -3.05 0.16
N VAL A 132 -2.76 -3.48 0.29
CA VAL A 132 -3.60 -3.17 1.45
C VAL A 132 -4.05 -4.47 2.16
N PRO A 133 -3.95 -4.56 3.51
CA PRO A 133 -4.51 -5.66 4.29
C PRO A 133 -6.04 -5.67 4.29
N GLU A 134 -6.65 -6.85 4.34
CA GLU A 134 -8.11 -7.01 4.38
C GLU A 134 -8.78 -6.19 5.50
N ALA A 135 -8.15 -6.10 6.68
CA ALA A 135 -8.68 -5.32 7.79
C ALA A 135 -8.89 -3.84 7.42
N GLN A 136 -7.97 -3.26 6.63
CA GLN A 136 -8.09 -1.88 6.16
C GLN A 136 -9.13 -1.75 5.04
N MET A 137 -9.26 -2.76 4.17
CA MET A 137 -10.36 -2.81 3.21
C MET A 137 -11.72 -2.81 3.92
N ARG A 138 -11.88 -3.63 4.96
CA ARG A 138 -13.11 -3.72 5.75
C ARG A 138 -13.44 -2.40 6.43
N GLN A 139 -12.43 -1.73 6.98
CA GLN A 139 -12.59 -0.41 7.56
C GLN A 139 -13.03 0.64 6.52
N ARG A 140 -12.40 0.66 5.34
CA ARG A 140 -12.67 1.67 4.31
C ARG A 140 -13.99 1.46 3.57
N TRP A 141 -14.31 0.21 3.25
CA TRP A 141 -15.49 -0.13 2.45
C TRP A 141 -16.75 -0.33 3.30
N GLY A 142 -16.60 -0.58 4.61
CA GLY A 142 -17.70 -0.67 5.55
C GLY A 142 -18.77 -1.67 5.09
N LYS A 143 -20.01 -1.19 4.95
CA LYS A 143 -21.16 -2.02 4.57
C LYS A 143 -21.03 -2.66 3.18
N ASN A 144 -20.21 -2.09 2.30
CA ASN A 144 -20.00 -2.62 0.96
C ASN A 144 -18.87 -3.67 0.91
N PHE A 145 -18.15 -3.87 2.02
CA PHE A 145 -16.97 -4.73 2.04
C PHE A 145 -17.26 -6.12 1.48
N ASP A 146 -18.31 -6.80 1.96
CA ASP A 146 -18.56 -8.19 1.56
C ASP A 146 -18.83 -8.30 0.04
N ALA A 147 -19.58 -7.35 -0.53
CA ALA A 147 -19.88 -7.34 -1.96
C ALA A 147 -18.65 -7.03 -2.82
N TRP A 148 -17.89 -6.00 -2.44
CA TRP A 148 -16.71 -5.53 -3.18
C TRP A 148 -15.54 -6.50 -3.07
N TYR A 149 -15.29 -7.01 -1.86
CA TYR A 149 -14.28 -8.02 -1.63
C TYR A 149 -14.60 -9.29 -2.41
N LYS A 150 -15.86 -9.74 -2.42
CA LYS A 150 -16.29 -10.90 -3.23
C LYS A 150 -16.06 -10.70 -4.72
N ASN A 151 -16.42 -9.53 -5.28
CA ASN A 151 -16.23 -9.24 -6.70
C ASN A 151 -14.74 -9.28 -7.08
N LEU A 152 -13.90 -8.64 -6.26
CA LEU A 152 -12.47 -8.57 -6.46
C LEU A 152 -11.79 -9.93 -6.27
N SER A 153 -12.13 -10.67 -5.21
CA SER A 153 -11.56 -11.98 -4.92
C SER A 153 -11.92 -13.00 -5.99
N ALA A 154 -13.14 -12.95 -6.54
CA ALA A 154 -13.53 -13.82 -7.65
C ALA A 154 -12.62 -13.64 -8.87
N ALA A 155 -12.28 -12.40 -9.22
CA ALA A 155 -11.37 -12.12 -10.32
C ALA A 155 -9.93 -12.55 -10.00
N ALA A 156 -9.41 -12.18 -8.83
CA ALA A 156 -8.04 -12.52 -8.40
C ALA A 156 -7.82 -14.04 -8.30
N ASP A 157 -8.80 -14.78 -7.77
CA ASP A 157 -8.71 -16.23 -7.61
C ASP A 157 -8.78 -16.94 -8.97
N ALA A 158 -9.57 -16.43 -9.92
CA ALA A 158 -9.72 -17.03 -11.26
C ALA A 158 -8.42 -17.02 -12.08
N VAL A 159 -7.51 -16.10 -11.80
CA VAL A 159 -6.21 -15.97 -12.50
C VAL A 159 -5.01 -16.16 -11.57
N SER A 160 -5.23 -16.73 -10.38
CA SER A 160 -4.18 -16.92 -9.39
C SER A 160 -3.03 -17.75 -9.98
N GLY A 161 -1.80 -17.23 -9.86
CA GLY A 161 -0.60 -17.88 -10.37
C GLY A 161 -0.27 -17.58 -11.84
N GLN A 162 -1.15 -16.94 -12.60
CA GLN A 162 -0.88 -16.57 -13.99
C GLN A 162 0.05 -15.36 -14.06
N VAL A 163 0.97 -15.37 -15.04
CA VAL A 163 1.91 -14.27 -15.30
C VAL A 163 1.96 -13.95 -16.79
N LEU A 164 2.26 -12.69 -17.13
CA LEU A 164 2.56 -12.29 -18.51
C LEU A 164 3.99 -12.71 -18.86
N THR A 165 4.16 -13.26 -20.07
CA THR A 165 5.46 -13.68 -20.63
C THR A 165 5.57 -13.22 -22.08
N CYS A 166 6.79 -13.05 -22.58
CA CYS A 166 7.10 -12.66 -23.97
C CYS A 166 8.10 -13.61 -24.61
#